data_AF-A0A9N9IEL6-F1
#
_entry.id   AF-A0A9N9IEL6-F1
#
_cell.length_a   1.000
_cell.length_b   1.000
_cell.length_c   1.000
_cell.angle_alpha   90.00
_cell.angle_beta   90.00
_cell.angle_gamma   90.00
#
_symmetry.space_group_name_H-M   'P 1'
#
loop_
_entity.id
_entity.type
_entity.pdbx_description
1 polymer ?
#
loop_
_entity_poly.entity_id
_entity_poly.type
_entity_poly.pdbx_seq_one_letter_code
_entity_poly.pdbx_strand_id
1 'polypeptide(L)'
;HRWQQELYELVQQDNERVDTYAAKFKQLLSQVDFEERIPKNYVVSMFLKGLKSNTTTFVTVIILITLTEAIIAARRVETENYYGQ
;
A
#
# COMPACT_ATOMS: atom_id res chain seq x y z
N HIS A 1 6.04 3.03 19.39
CA HIS A 1 5.38 4.17 18.69
C HIS A 1 6.13 4.64 17.45
N ARG A 2 7.47 4.66 17.43
CA ARG A 2 8.27 5.08 16.25
C ARG A 2 7.92 4.34 14.95
N TRP A 3 7.71 3.04 15.02
CA TRP A 3 7.42 2.21 13.85
C TRP A 3 6.05 2.51 13.19
N GLN A 4 5.06 2.94 13.99
CA GLN A 4 3.74 3.32 13.47
C GLN A 4 3.85 4.59 12.62
N GLN A 5 4.73 5.50 13.02
CA GLN A 5 5.01 6.72 12.27
C GLN A 5 5.78 6.39 10.98
N GLU A 6 6.80 5.53 11.05
CA GLU A 6 7.57 5.14 9.86
C GLU A 6 6.70 4.46 8.79
N LEU A 7 5.78 3.56 9.18
CA LEU A 7 4.82 2.95 8.23
C LEU A 7 3.82 3.96 7.67
N TYR A 8 3.40 4.93 8.49
CA TYR A 8 2.43 5.95 8.10
C TYR A 8 3.03 7.02 7.18
N GLU A 9 4.31 7.34 7.37
CA GLU A 9 5.06 8.30 6.56
C GLU A 9 5.56 7.68 5.24
N LEU A 10 5.52 6.35 5.10
CA LEU A 10 5.91 5.66 3.88
C LEU A 10 4.87 5.85 2.78
N VAL A 11 5.17 6.78 1.88
CA VAL A 11 4.35 7.10 0.70
C VAL A 11 5.10 6.79 -0.60
N GLN A 12 4.35 6.37 -1.62
CA GLN A 12 4.83 6.16 -2.98
C GLN A 12 5.31 7.49 -3.57
N GLN A 13 6.56 7.52 -4.05
CA GLN A 13 7.15 8.73 -4.64
C GLN A 13 6.64 8.98 -6.07
N ASP A 14 6.85 10.20 -6.58
CA ASP A 14 6.24 10.66 -7.84
C ASP A 14 6.56 9.82 -9.08
N ASN A 15 7.75 9.23 -9.13
CA ASN A 15 8.24 8.38 -10.21
C ASN A 15 8.47 6.93 -9.75
N GLU A 16 7.93 6.57 -8.59
CA GLU A 16 8.06 5.23 -8.03
C GLU A 16 6.93 4.35 -8.51
N ARG A 17 7.26 3.16 -9.03
CA ARG A 17 6.27 2.14 -9.38
C ARG A 17 5.61 1.56 -8.13
N VAL A 18 4.36 1.14 -8.24
CA VAL A 18 3.62 0.45 -7.16
C VAL A 18 4.41 -0.73 -6.61
N ASP A 19 5.13 -1.46 -7.45
CA ASP A 19 5.95 -2.60 -7.03
C ASP A 19 7.13 -2.22 -6.15
N THR A 20 7.81 -1.12 -6.49
CA THR A 20 8.93 -0.61 -5.71
C THR A 20 8.45 -0.12 -4.35
N TYR A 21 7.32 0.62 -4.34
CA TYR A 21 6.67 1.04 -3.11
C TYR A 21 6.23 -0.16 -2.25
N ALA A 22 5.56 -1.16 -2.84
CA ALA A 22 5.10 -2.35 -2.15
C ALA A 22 6.24 -3.18 -1.55
N ALA A 23 7.39 -3.25 -2.23
CA ALA A 23 8.58 -3.92 -1.71
C ALA A 23 9.10 -3.22 -0.45
N LYS A 24 9.21 -1.88 -0.46
CA LYS A 24 9.61 -1.09 0.70
C LYS A 24 8.62 -1.24 1.85
N PHE A 25 7.32 -1.20 1.55
CA PHE A 25 6.28 -1.37 2.54
C PHE A 25 6.33 -2.74 3.22
N LYS A 26 6.50 -3.82 2.45
CA LYS A 26 6.66 -5.19 2.98
C LYS A 26 7.92 -5.32 3.84
N GLN A 27 9.03 -4.75 3.39
CA GLN A 27 10.29 -4.78 4.13
C GLN A 27 10.15 -4.07 5.47
N LEU A 28 9.53 -2.89 5.50
CA LEU A 28 9.28 -2.17 6.75
C LEU A 28 8.30 -2.93 7.64
N LEU A 29 7.20 -3.43 7.09
CA LEU A 29 6.23 -4.24 7.82
C LEU A 29 6.87 -5.46 8.49
N SER A 30 7.77 -6.18 7.80
CA SER A 30 8.48 -7.34 8.39
C SER A 30 9.40 -6.99 9.55
N GLN A 31 9.90 -5.75 9.62
CA GLN A 31 10.74 -5.28 10.73
C GLN A 31 9.91 -4.80 11.91
N VAL A 32 8.73 -4.26 11.60
CA VAL A 32 7.86 -3.55 12.53
C VAL A 32 6.82 -4.46 13.18
N ASP A 33 6.32 -5.43 12.42
CA ASP A 33 5.28 -6.36 12.82
C ASP A 33 5.71 -7.81 12.57
N PHE A 34 6.90 -8.16 13.09
CA PHE A 34 7.45 -9.51 12.96
C PHE A 34 6.52 -10.59 13.53
N GLU A 35 5.72 -10.25 14.54
CA GLU A 35 4.79 -11.17 15.20
C GLU A 35 3.37 -11.13 14.61
N GLU A 36 3.15 -10.44 13.48
CA GLU A 36 1.84 -10.30 12.81
C GLU A 36 0.71 -9.85 13.76
N ARG A 37 1.03 -8.94 14.69
CA ARG A 37 0.09 -8.42 15.69
C ARG A 37 -0.81 -7.32 15.13
N ILE A 38 -0.43 -6.71 14.01
CA ILE A 38 -1.24 -5.66 13.39
C ILE A 38 -2.39 -6.31 12.61
N PRO A 39 -3.65 -5.86 12.82
CA PRO A 39 -4.78 -6.34 12.03
C PRO A 39 -4.55 -6.15 10.52
N LYS A 40 -4.81 -7.20 9.73
CA LYS A 40 -4.56 -7.21 8.28
C LYS A 40 -5.27 -6.07 7.55
N ASN A 41 -6.51 -5.76 7.93
CA ASN A 41 -7.28 -4.64 7.39
C ASN A 41 -6.60 -3.29 7.67
N TYR A 42 -5.95 -3.14 8.83
CA TYR A 42 -5.21 -1.93 9.19
C TYR A 42 -3.93 -1.82 8.35
N VAL A 43 -3.22 -2.91 8.13
CA VAL A 43 -2.06 -2.97 7.21
C VAL A 43 -2.46 -2.56 5.80
N VAL A 44 -3.56 -3.12 5.28
CA VAL A 44 -4.11 -2.76 3.96
C VAL A 44 -4.45 -1.27 3.89
N SER A 45 -5.10 -0.74 4.93
CA SER A 45 -5.47 0.69 4.99
C SER A 45 -4.23 1.59 4.96
N MET A 46 -3.16 1.23 5.67
CA MET A 46 -1.90 1.98 5.65
C MET A 46 -1.24 1.95 4.27
N PHE A 47 -1.18 0.77 3.63
CA PHE A 47 -0.63 0.63 2.28
C PHE A 47 -1.39 1.50 1.27
N LEU A 48 -2.72 1.42 1.26
CA LEU A 48 -3.56 2.19 0.32
C LEU A 48 -3.44 3.70 0.55
N LYS A 49 -3.27 4.13 1.80
CA LYS A 49 -3.08 5.54 2.15
C LYS A 49 -1.77 6.11 1.59
N GLY A 50 -0.73 5.30 1.51
CA GLY A 50 0.56 5.73 0.98
C GLY A 50 0.67 5.73 -0.54
N LEU A 51 -0.31 5.22 -1.28
CA LEU A 51 -0.30 5.25 -2.75
C LEU A 51 -0.48 6.67 -3.31
N LYS A 52 0.22 6.97 -4.41
CA LYS A 52 0.22 8.30 -5.04
C LYS A 52 -1.14 8.69 -5.63
N SER A 53 -1.82 7.77 -6.33
CA SER A 53 -3.17 8.06 -6.81
C SER A 53 -4.13 7.89 -5.64
N ASN A 54 -4.48 9.03 -5.05
CA ASN A 54 -5.44 9.23 -3.99
C ASN A 54 -6.70 8.35 -4.16
N THR A 55 -6.74 7.30 -3.33
CA THR A 55 -7.87 6.74 -2.56
C THR A 55 -9.26 6.63 -3.18
N THR A 56 -9.81 7.57 -3.94
CA THR A 56 -11.21 7.54 -4.41
C THR A 56 -11.50 6.33 -5.31
N THR A 57 -10.54 5.90 -6.14
CA THR A 57 -10.63 4.68 -6.96
C THR A 57 -10.51 3.40 -6.11
N PHE A 58 -9.83 3.47 -4.97
CA PHE A 58 -9.58 2.33 -4.08
C PHE A 58 -10.55 2.25 -2.89
N VAL A 59 -11.39 3.26 -2.65
CA VAL A 59 -12.40 3.24 -1.57
C VAL A 59 -13.44 2.15 -1.81
N THR A 60 -13.77 1.84 -3.07
CA THR A 60 -14.55 0.65 -3.46
C THR A 60 -13.78 -0.67 -3.33
N VAL A 61 -12.46 -0.61 -3.24
CA VAL A 61 -11.53 -1.74 -3.07
C VAL A 61 -11.29 -2.05 -1.57
N ILE A 62 -11.91 -1.30 -0.63
CA ILE A 62 -11.80 -1.54 0.83
C ILE A 62 -12.38 -2.91 1.27
N ILE A 63 -12.98 -3.69 0.36
CA ILE A 63 -13.39 -5.09 0.61
C ILE A 63 -12.19 -6.06 0.60
N LEU A 64 -10.99 -5.61 0.23
CA LEU A 64 -9.82 -6.49 0.15
C LEU A 64 -9.40 -7.03 1.54
N ILE A 65 -9.19 -8.34 1.59
CA ILE A 65 -8.93 -9.09 2.82
C ILE A 65 -7.43 -9.09 3.13
N THR A 66 -6.58 -8.93 2.10
CA THR A 66 -5.13 -9.11 2.20
C THR A 66 -4.32 -8.01 1.51
N LEU A 67 -3.10 -7.80 2.01
CA LEU A 67 -2.12 -6.88 1.41
C LEU A 67 -1.76 -7.28 -0.03
N THR A 68 -1.72 -8.57 -0.35
CA THR A 68 -1.42 -9.05 -1.70
C THR A 68 -2.48 -8.61 -2.69
N GLU A 69 -3.76 -8.74 -2.35
CA GLU A 69 -4.84 -8.28 -3.22
C GLU A 69 -4.77 -6.76 -3.41
N ALA A 70 -4.41 -6.01 -2.36
CA ALA A 70 -4.29 -4.55 -2.43
C ALA A 70 -3.18 -4.14 -3.41
N ILE A 71 -2.06 -4.86 -3.40
CA ILE A 71 -0.97 -4.65 -4.35
C ILE A 71 -1.41 -4.98 -5.78
N ILE A 72 -2.13 -6.08 -6.00
CA ILE A 72 -2.64 -6.45 -7.33
C ILE A 72 -3.60 -5.37 -7.87
N ALA A 73 -4.53 -4.89 -7.04
CA ALA A 73 -5.44 -3.82 -7.42
C ALA A 73 -4.68 -2.52 -7.74
N ALA A 74 -3.71 -2.15 -6.92
CA ALA A 74 -2.88 -0.96 -7.14
C ALA A 74 -2.09 -1.04 -8.45
N ARG A 75 -1.49 -2.20 -8.76
CA ARG A 75 -0.80 -2.45 -10.03
C ARG A 75 -1.72 -2.26 -11.23
N ARG A 76 -2.95 -2.76 -11.13
CA ARG A 76 -3.94 -2.66 -12.21
C ARG A 76 -4.28 -1.19 -12.50
N VAL A 77 -4.55 -0.40 -11.45
CA VAL A 77 -4.83 1.03 -11.59
C VAL A 77 -3.63 1.80 -12.14
N GLU A 78 -2.41 1.49 -11.69
CA GLU A 78 -1.17 2.07 -12.25
C GLU A 78 -1.05 1.78 -13.76
N THR A 79 -1.37 0.55 -14.18
CA THR A 79 -1.33 0.13 -15.57
C THR A 79 -2.43 0.80 -16.41
N GLU A 80 -3.66 0.87 -15.89
CA GLU A 80 -4.80 1.53 -16.57
C GLU A 80 -4.53 3.04 -16.74
N ASN A 81 -3.94 3.70 -15.74
CA ASN A 81 -3.52 5.10 -15.85
C ASN A 81 -2.39 5.32 -16.87
N TYR A 82 -1.50 4.34 -17.05
CA TYR A 82 -0.40 4.41 -18.02
C TYR A 82 -0.87 4.27 -19.47
N TYR A 83 -1.91 3.48 -19.73
CA TYR A 83 -2.49 3.29 -21.07
C TYR A 83 -3.66 4.24 -21.39
N GLY A 84 -4.11 5.04 -20.42
CA GLY A 84 -5.13 6.07 -20.59
C GLY A 84 -4.61 7.45 -21.00
N GLN A 85 -3.29 7.59 -21.21
CA GLN A 85 -2.62 8.76 -21.79
C GLN A 85 -2.20 8.48 -23.23
#